data_AF-A0AAV8UYC7-F1
#
_entry.id   AF-A0AAV8UYC7-F1
#
_cell.length_a   1.000
_cell.length_b   1.000
_cell.length_c   1.000
_cell.angle_alpha   90.00
_cell.angle_beta   90.00
_cell.angle_gamma   90.00
#
_symmetry.space_group_name_H-M   'P 1'
#
loop_
_entity.id
_entity.type
_entity.pdbx_description
1 polymer ?
#
loop_
_entity_poly.entity_id
_entity_poly.type
_entity_poly.pdbx_seq_one_letter_code
_entity_poly.pdbx_strand_id
1 'polypeptide(L)'
;MADPVDKENAPFVEQFASPTQSFLKAVDSRDYDYFADLNDGDDDLIIADVPEKGNAALKDLYRFSYRLGQQLRKEINEETTAQEPEEITVHQTAPEVVRNEDIALCVQGELYLKSRWLHRWKKRFGSVANHAQYGPVLFLFAYDKEGNVDLKNSKMIALLESSVKLGRNVKSADGKFKCEFILSTQKRRHILAAADAVARDFWIENMKKLG
;
A
#
# COMPACT_ATOMS: atom_id res chain seq x y z
N MET A 1 -38.35 -36.75 -28.08
CA MET A 1 -38.47 -35.89 -26.89
C MET A 1 -37.05 -35.62 -26.45
N ALA A 2 -36.54 -34.42 -26.73
CA ALA A 2 -35.18 -34.01 -26.41
C ALA A 2 -35.26 -33.02 -25.25
N ASP A 3 -34.52 -33.30 -24.19
CA ASP A 3 -34.46 -32.48 -22.98
C ASP A 3 -33.82 -31.11 -23.29
N PRO A 4 -34.31 -30.01 -22.68
CA PRO A 4 -33.67 -28.71 -22.84
C PRO A 4 -32.38 -28.67 -22.01
N VAL A 5 -31.29 -28.34 -22.70
CA VAL A 5 -29.97 -28.08 -22.12
C VAL A 5 -30.05 -26.87 -21.18
N ASP A 6 -29.67 -27.09 -19.93
CA ASP A 6 -29.52 -26.06 -18.90
C ASP A 6 -28.57 -24.95 -19.38
N LYS A 7 -29.11 -23.73 -19.44
CA LYS A 7 -28.33 -22.53 -19.71
C LYS A 7 -27.47 -22.20 -18.50
N GLU A 8 -26.19 -22.49 -18.64
CA GLU A 8 -25.07 -21.64 -18.26
C GLU A 8 -25.19 -20.93 -16.90
N ASN A 9 -24.74 -21.63 -15.86
CA ASN A 9 -24.00 -21.00 -14.77
C ASN A 9 -22.72 -20.38 -15.35
N ALA A 10 -22.79 -19.14 -15.83
CA ALA A 10 -21.61 -18.32 -15.99
C ALA A 10 -21.07 -18.01 -14.57
N PRO A 11 -19.82 -18.38 -14.23
CA PRO A 11 -19.25 -17.93 -12.97
C PRO A 11 -19.15 -16.40 -13.03
N PHE A 12 -19.82 -15.73 -12.09
CA PHE A 12 -19.62 -14.32 -11.80
C PHE A 12 -18.18 -14.16 -11.28
N VAL A 13 -17.23 -14.03 -12.20
CA VAL A 13 -15.86 -13.64 -11.89
C VAL A 13 -15.93 -12.16 -11.57
N GLU A 14 -16.21 -11.84 -10.32
CA GLU A 14 -15.95 -10.52 -9.77
C GLU A 14 -14.44 -10.30 -9.94
N GLN A 15 -14.05 -9.53 -10.96
CA GLN A 15 -12.67 -9.16 -11.23
C GLN A 15 -12.20 -8.29 -10.07
N PHE A 16 -11.73 -8.93 -8.99
CA PHE A 16 -10.97 -8.26 -7.96
C PHE A 16 -9.67 -7.78 -8.61
N ALA A 17 -9.68 -6.53 -9.06
CA ALA A 17 -8.48 -5.84 -9.51
C ALA A 17 -7.42 -6.05 -8.43
N SER A 18 -6.22 -6.51 -8.84
CA SER A 18 -5.09 -6.68 -7.93
C SER A 18 -4.97 -5.44 -7.03
N PRO A 19 -4.60 -5.56 -5.75
CA PRO A 19 -4.40 -4.43 -4.85
C PRO A 19 -3.62 -3.26 -5.50
N THR A 20 -2.63 -3.61 -6.30
CA THR A 20 -1.82 -2.73 -7.14
C THR A 20 -2.66 -1.98 -8.18
N GLN A 21 -3.53 -2.68 -8.91
CA GLN A 21 -4.43 -2.07 -9.89
C GLN A 21 -5.47 -1.15 -9.24
N SER A 22 -5.96 -1.51 -8.05
CA SER A 22 -6.88 -0.66 -7.28
C SER A 22 -6.18 0.65 -6.89
N PHE A 23 -4.93 0.59 -6.41
CA PHE A 23 -4.13 1.78 -6.13
C PHE A 23 -3.84 2.61 -7.38
N LEU A 24 -3.49 2.00 -8.52
CA LEU A 24 -3.21 2.73 -9.75
C LEU A 24 -4.43 3.49 -10.29
N LYS A 25 -5.61 2.84 -10.31
CA LYS A 25 -6.88 3.52 -10.64
C LYS A 25 -7.14 4.70 -9.72
N ALA A 26 -6.84 4.53 -8.44
CA ALA A 26 -7.04 5.52 -7.40
C ALA A 26 -6.08 6.73 -7.49
N VAL A 27 -4.93 6.55 -8.13
CA VAL A 27 -3.93 7.60 -8.38
C VAL A 27 -4.25 8.38 -9.66
N ASP A 28 -4.78 7.72 -10.71
CA ASP A 28 -5.07 8.33 -12.02
C ASP A 28 -6.28 9.28 -12.04
N SER A 29 -7.23 9.08 -11.13
CA SER A 29 -8.52 9.77 -11.15
C SER A 29 -8.49 11.21 -10.61
N ARG A 30 -7.33 11.74 -10.25
CA ARG A 30 -7.22 13.07 -9.62
C ARG A 30 -6.48 14.09 -10.48
N ASP A 31 -7.17 15.18 -10.79
CA ASP A 31 -6.57 16.46 -11.15
C ASP A 31 -5.84 17.03 -9.93
N TYR A 32 -4.53 17.19 -10.06
CA TYR A 32 -3.61 17.52 -8.96
C TYR A 32 -3.57 19.02 -8.59
N ASP A 33 -4.56 19.81 -9.03
CA ASP A 33 -4.53 21.28 -8.96
C ASP A 33 -5.17 21.91 -7.70
N TYR A 34 -5.47 21.12 -6.65
CA TYR A 34 -6.23 21.60 -5.49
C TYR A 34 -5.37 21.73 -4.21
N PHE A 35 -4.53 22.78 -4.10
CA PHE A 35 -3.68 22.97 -2.91
C PHE A 35 -3.63 24.40 -2.35
N ALA A 36 -4.79 25.05 -2.18
CA ALA A 36 -4.91 26.30 -1.41
C ALA A 36 -5.59 26.16 -0.04
N ASP A 37 -6.46 25.17 0.19
CA ASP A 37 -7.41 25.21 1.32
C ASP A 37 -7.29 24.07 2.37
N LEU A 38 -6.13 23.41 2.50
CA LEU A 38 -5.96 22.27 3.43
C LEU A 38 -5.69 22.67 4.89
N ASN A 39 -6.37 23.69 5.42
CA ASN A 39 -6.14 24.16 6.79
C ASN A 39 -7.30 23.94 7.77
N ASP A 40 -8.43 23.35 7.36
CA ASP A 40 -9.55 23.10 8.28
C ASP A 40 -9.98 21.63 8.31
N GLY A 41 -10.10 21.11 9.53
CA GLY A 41 -11.02 20.02 9.87
C GLY A 41 -10.37 18.68 10.18
N ASP A 42 -10.41 18.38 11.48
CA ASP A 42 -10.21 17.12 12.21
C ASP A 42 -8.80 16.80 12.75
N ASP A 43 -8.68 16.71 14.07
CA ASP A 43 -7.48 16.40 14.86
C ASP A 43 -6.94 14.96 14.69
N ASP A 44 -7.48 14.18 13.76
CA ASP A 44 -7.10 12.78 13.52
C ASP A 44 -6.09 12.61 12.37
N LEU A 45 -5.55 13.73 11.91
CA LEU A 45 -5.16 13.89 10.54
C LEU A 45 -3.74 14.40 10.39
N ILE A 46 -3.02 13.63 9.57
CA ILE A 46 -1.72 13.89 8.99
C ILE A 46 -0.57 13.76 10.00
N ILE A 47 0.36 12.87 9.68
CA ILE A 47 1.63 12.71 10.39
C ILE A 47 1.53 12.10 11.77
N ALA A 48 1.55 10.80 11.71
CA ALA A 48 1.08 10.04 12.80
C ALA A 48 2.30 9.81 13.78
N ASP A 49 3.56 9.87 13.31
CA ASP A 49 4.76 9.77 14.17
C ASP A 49 5.94 10.70 13.80
N VAL A 50 5.79 11.62 12.86
CA VAL A 50 6.90 12.41 12.31
C VAL A 50 6.91 13.84 12.92
N PRO A 51 8.07 14.44 13.26
CA PRO A 51 8.11 15.72 13.99
C PRO A 51 7.54 16.92 13.19
N GLU A 52 6.58 17.62 13.80
CA GLU A 52 6.15 19.03 13.66
C GLU A 52 5.90 19.71 12.29
N LYS A 53 6.08 19.08 11.13
CA LYS A 53 5.83 19.74 9.82
C LYS A 53 4.73 19.08 8.98
N GLY A 54 3.47 19.23 9.42
CA GLY A 54 2.23 18.78 8.76
C GLY A 54 2.25 18.80 7.23
N ASN A 55 2.58 19.97 6.67
CA ASN A 55 2.60 20.20 5.22
C ASN A 55 3.76 19.52 4.49
N ALA A 56 4.89 19.25 5.16
CA ALA A 56 6.03 18.59 4.53
C ALA A 56 5.73 17.11 4.29
N ALA A 57 5.25 16.39 5.31
CA ALA A 57 4.94 14.97 5.13
C ALA A 57 3.75 14.72 4.21
N LEU A 58 2.78 15.64 4.12
CA LEU A 58 1.72 15.52 3.12
C LEU A 58 2.27 15.66 1.69
N LYS A 59 3.20 16.62 1.47
CA LYS A 59 3.94 16.74 0.20
C LYS A 59 4.79 15.50 -0.08
N ASP A 60 5.38 14.89 0.94
CA ASP A 60 6.18 13.67 0.78
C ASP A 60 5.30 12.45 0.48
N LEU A 61 4.15 12.31 1.16
CA LEU A 61 3.10 11.33 0.85
C LEU A 61 2.67 11.43 -0.62
N TYR A 62 2.46 12.66 -1.09
CA TYR A 62 2.11 12.95 -2.48
C TYR A 62 3.21 12.53 -3.46
N ARG A 63 4.44 13.00 -3.22
CA ARG A 63 5.59 12.70 -4.08
C ARG A 63 5.81 11.20 -4.16
N PHE A 64 5.64 10.52 -3.02
CA PHE A 64 5.78 9.09 -2.95
C PHE A 64 4.64 8.35 -3.65
N SER A 65 3.37 8.73 -3.45
CA SER A 65 2.24 8.08 -4.15
C SER A 65 2.36 8.19 -5.67
N TYR A 66 2.80 9.35 -6.17
CA TYR A 66 3.05 9.55 -7.59
C TYR A 66 4.19 8.66 -8.11
N ARG A 67 5.36 8.66 -7.45
CA ARG A 67 6.51 7.82 -7.83
C ARG A 67 6.17 6.34 -7.79
N LEU A 68 5.47 5.91 -6.74
CA LEU A 68 5.01 4.54 -6.56
C LEU A 68 4.04 4.14 -7.68
N GLY A 69 3.11 5.01 -8.03
CA GLY A 69 2.22 4.78 -9.17
C GLY A 69 2.98 4.60 -10.50
N GLN A 70 4.03 5.41 -10.73
CA GLN A 70 4.87 5.26 -11.92
C GLN A 70 5.68 3.95 -11.91
N GLN A 71 6.20 3.53 -10.77
CA GLN A 71 6.93 2.26 -10.63
C GLN A 71 6.02 1.06 -10.89
N LEU A 72 4.85 1.03 -10.25
CA LEU A 72 3.87 -0.05 -10.40
C LEU A 72 3.37 -0.18 -11.85
N ARG A 73 3.24 0.92 -12.60
CA ARG A 73 2.93 0.87 -14.03
C ARG A 73 4.04 0.21 -14.84
N LYS A 74 5.30 0.55 -14.55
CA LYS A 74 6.45 -0.06 -15.24
C LYS A 74 6.49 -1.55 -15.00
N GLU A 75 6.36 -1.98 -13.74
CA GLU A 75 6.34 -3.40 -13.37
C GLU A 75 5.22 -4.16 -14.10
N ILE A 76 3.99 -3.63 -14.11
CA ILE A 76 2.87 -4.26 -14.83
C ILE A 76 3.12 -4.33 -16.33
N ASN A 77 3.66 -3.26 -16.94
CA ASN A 77 3.92 -3.24 -18.38
C ASN A 77 5.06 -4.21 -18.75
N GLU A 78 6.12 -4.29 -17.95
CA GLU A 78 7.22 -5.24 -18.14
C GLU A 78 6.76 -6.70 -18.02
N GLU A 79 5.91 -7.01 -17.02
CA GLU A 79 5.30 -8.34 -16.88
C GLU A 79 4.36 -8.69 -18.05
N THR A 80 3.68 -7.68 -18.63
CA THR A 80 2.78 -7.87 -19.76
C THR A 80 3.55 -8.09 -21.07
N THR A 81 4.67 -7.40 -21.28
CA THR A 81 5.52 -7.56 -22.48
C THR A 81 6.37 -8.83 -22.44
N ALA A 82 6.73 -9.34 -21.26
CA ALA A 82 7.50 -10.58 -21.10
C ALA A 82 6.73 -11.88 -21.47
N GLN A 83 5.45 -11.78 -21.88
CA GLN A 83 4.62 -12.92 -22.29
C GLN A 83 4.57 -13.16 -23.82
N GLU A 84 5.24 -12.34 -24.64
CA GLU A 84 5.45 -12.70 -26.06
C GLU A 84 6.70 -13.60 -26.20
N PRO A 85 6.62 -14.75 -26.88
CA PRO A 85 7.78 -15.60 -27.12
C PRO A 85 8.61 -15.00 -28.27
N GLU A 86 9.48 -14.04 -27.97
CA GLU A 86 10.45 -13.55 -28.95
C GLU A 86 11.78 -14.32 -28.88
N GLU A 87 12.20 -14.79 -30.04
CA GLU A 87 13.51 -15.41 -30.32
C GLU A 87 14.66 -14.53 -29.82
N ILE A 88 15.56 -15.16 -29.06
CA ILE A 88 16.74 -14.55 -28.47
C ILE A 88 17.69 -14.09 -29.58
N THR A 89 17.72 -12.78 -29.86
CA THR A 89 18.87 -12.14 -30.53
C THR A 89 19.59 -11.26 -29.52
N VAL A 90 20.70 -11.77 -28.99
CA VAL A 90 21.54 -11.09 -27.99
C VAL A 90 22.27 -9.91 -28.66
N HIS A 91 21.78 -8.69 -28.45
CA HIS A 91 22.61 -7.49 -28.57
C HIS A 91 22.98 -7.00 -27.18
N GLN A 92 24.24 -7.23 -26.81
CA GLN A 92 24.87 -6.65 -25.62
C GLN A 92 25.02 -5.13 -25.80
N THR A 93 24.10 -4.37 -25.24
CA THR A 93 24.34 -2.97 -24.84
C THR A 93 24.74 -2.94 -23.38
N ALA A 94 25.88 -2.32 -23.09
CA ALA A 94 26.44 -2.17 -21.76
C ALA A 94 25.40 -1.54 -20.80
N PRO A 95 25.28 -2.03 -19.55
CA PRO A 95 24.39 -1.41 -18.58
C PRO A 95 24.92 -0.02 -18.22
N GLU A 96 24.19 1.02 -18.60
CA GLU A 96 24.37 2.34 -18.01
C GLU A 96 24.15 2.22 -16.51
N VAL A 97 25.19 2.54 -15.74
CA VAL A 97 25.14 2.65 -14.29
C VAL A 97 24.31 3.88 -13.95
N VAL A 98 22.97 3.71 -13.97
CA VAL A 98 22.06 4.65 -13.32
C VAL A 98 22.32 4.52 -11.83
N ARG A 99 22.94 5.54 -11.24
CA ARG A 99 23.06 5.68 -9.78
C ARG A 99 21.66 5.87 -9.17
N ASN A 100 20.92 4.77 -9.01
CA ASN A 100 19.67 4.69 -8.26
C ASN A 100 19.97 4.11 -6.88
N GLU A 101 20.51 4.91 -5.97
CA GLU A 101 20.83 4.45 -4.62
C GLU A 101 19.65 4.48 -3.63
N ASP A 102 18.42 4.88 -3.99
CA ASP A 102 17.46 5.35 -2.96
C ASP A 102 16.03 4.77 -2.90
N ILE A 103 15.67 3.66 -3.56
CA ILE A 103 14.41 2.94 -3.25
C ILE A 103 14.54 1.43 -3.52
N ALA A 104 15.23 0.68 -2.65
CA ALA A 104 15.34 -0.77 -2.82
C ALA A 104 14.99 -1.54 -1.54
N LEU A 105 13.77 -1.34 -1.02
CA LEU A 105 13.08 -2.30 -0.14
C LEU A 105 11.58 -2.27 -0.46
N CYS A 106 11.19 -2.91 -1.57
CA CYS A 106 9.84 -2.92 -2.13
C CYS A 106 8.90 -3.86 -1.35
N VAL A 107 8.58 -3.52 -0.10
CA VAL A 107 7.53 -4.24 0.64
C VAL A 107 6.23 -3.51 0.38
N GLN A 108 5.33 -4.12 -0.38
CA GLN A 108 4.07 -3.51 -0.79
C GLN A 108 2.92 -4.51 -0.66
N GLY A 109 1.70 -4.00 -0.46
CA GLY A 109 0.50 -4.84 -0.45
C GLY A 109 -0.61 -4.30 0.44
N GLU A 110 -1.70 -5.05 0.53
CA GLU A 110 -2.84 -4.64 1.35
C GLU A 110 -2.57 -4.86 2.84
N LEU A 111 -2.93 -3.85 3.62
CA LEU A 111 -2.96 -3.91 5.07
C LEU A 111 -4.31 -3.41 5.59
N TYR A 112 -4.65 -3.84 6.80
CA TYR A 112 -5.80 -3.35 7.53
C TYR A 112 -5.32 -2.66 8.79
N LEU A 113 -5.60 -1.37 8.92
CA LEU A 113 -5.30 -0.60 10.13
C LEU A 113 -6.51 -0.61 11.06
N LYS A 114 -6.31 -1.02 12.32
CA LYS A 114 -7.37 -0.97 13.34
C LYS A 114 -7.54 0.46 13.83
N SER A 115 -8.75 1.00 13.73
CA SER A 115 -9.11 2.27 14.38
C SER A 115 -9.03 2.11 15.89
N ARG A 116 -8.46 3.13 16.57
CA ARG A 116 -8.36 3.15 18.03
C ARG A 116 -9.73 3.33 18.68
N TRP A 117 -10.54 4.25 18.16
CA TRP A 117 -11.82 4.65 18.75
C TRP A 117 -12.97 3.72 18.37
N LEU A 118 -13.05 3.36 17.09
CA LEU A 118 -14.18 2.57 16.58
C LEU A 118 -13.91 1.06 16.58
N HIS A 119 -12.67 0.64 16.88
CA HIS A 119 -12.20 -0.74 16.74
C HIS A 119 -12.48 -1.39 15.37
N ARG A 120 -12.81 -0.58 14.35
CA ARG A 120 -13.07 -0.99 12.97
C ARG A 120 -11.78 -1.11 12.19
N TRP A 121 -11.74 -2.08 11.29
CA TRP A 121 -10.65 -2.25 10.34
C TRP A 121 -10.82 -1.31 9.15
N LYS A 122 -9.78 -0.55 8.83
CA LYS A 122 -9.71 0.30 7.64
C LYS A 122 -8.71 -0.31 6.67
N LYS A 123 -9.17 -0.67 5.46
CA LYS A 123 -8.30 -1.16 4.38
C LYS A 123 -7.36 -0.05 3.92
N ARG A 124 -6.09 -0.40 3.68
CA ARG A 124 -5.01 0.50 3.27
C ARG A 124 -4.10 -0.20 2.27
N PHE A 125 -3.49 0.57 1.38
CA PHE A 125 -2.32 0.10 0.65
C PHE A 125 -1.07 0.44 1.47
N GLY A 126 -0.35 -0.58 1.88
CA GLY A 126 0.93 -0.48 2.57
C GLY A 126 2.06 -0.44 1.57
N SER A 127 3.01 0.48 1.76
CA SER A 127 4.27 0.50 1.02
C SER A 127 5.39 0.98 1.92
N VAL A 128 6.52 0.29 1.90
CA VAL A 128 7.73 0.69 2.62
C VAL A 128 8.70 1.34 1.66
N ALA A 129 9.29 2.45 2.07
CA ALA A 129 10.38 3.08 1.36
C ALA A 129 11.35 3.78 2.31
N ASN A 130 12.56 4.03 1.81
CA ASN A 130 13.52 4.84 2.53
C ASN A 130 13.21 6.32 2.30
N HIS A 131 12.98 7.07 3.36
CA HIS A 131 12.71 8.49 3.35
C HIS A 131 13.97 9.26 3.73
N ALA A 132 14.37 10.24 2.92
CA ALA A 132 15.63 10.98 3.10
C ALA A 132 15.86 11.53 4.51
N GLN A 133 14.80 11.97 5.19
CA GLN A 133 14.90 12.53 6.55
C GLN A 133 14.63 11.52 7.67
N TYR A 134 13.82 10.49 7.44
CA TYR A 134 13.28 9.65 8.51
C TYR A 134 13.74 8.19 8.43
N GLY A 135 14.61 7.87 7.45
CA GLY A 135 15.02 6.51 7.17
C GLY A 135 13.84 5.67 6.68
N PRO A 136 13.78 4.37 7.02
CA PRO A 136 12.70 3.49 6.61
C PRO A 136 11.34 3.97 7.12
N VAL A 137 10.37 4.06 6.22
CA VAL A 137 9.02 4.55 6.49
C VAL A 137 7.99 3.62 5.88
N LEU A 138 6.93 3.33 6.65
CA LEU A 138 5.71 2.69 6.16
C LEU A 138 4.67 3.75 5.80
N PHE A 139 4.32 3.79 4.52
CA PHE A 139 3.18 4.51 3.99
C PHE A 139 1.93 3.63 4.04
N LEU A 140 0.83 4.18 4.54
CA LEU A 140 -0.49 3.54 4.59
C LEU A 140 -1.50 4.43 3.88
N PHE A 141 -1.71 4.19 2.59
CA PHE A 141 -2.63 4.96 1.77
C PHE A 141 -4.08 4.60 2.06
N ALA A 142 -4.89 5.61 2.35
CA ALA A 142 -6.34 5.48 2.50
C ALA A 142 -7.04 5.60 1.16
N TYR A 143 -8.26 5.07 1.12
CA TYR A 143 -9.16 5.21 -0.03
C TYR A 143 -10.39 6.01 0.40
N ASP A 144 -10.85 6.92 -0.45
CA ASP A 144 -12.15 7.58 -0.30
C ASP A 144 -13.30 6.63 -0.74
N LYS A 145 -14.54 7.13 -0.77
CA LYS A 145 -15.71 6.31 -1.09
C LYS A 145 -15.76 5.94 -2.57
N GLU A 146 -15.15 6.78 -3.39
CA GLU A 146 -15.01 6.67 -4.84
C GLU A 146 -13.86 5.73 -5.21
N GLY A 147 -13.04 5.34 -4.23
CA GLY A 147 -11.92 4.43 -4.39
C GLY A 147 -10.61 5.11 -4.73
N ASN A 148 -10.52 6.44 -4.69
CA ASN A 148 -9.30 7.21 -4.95
C ASN A 148 -8.41 7.31 -3.71
N VAL A 149 -7.12 7.62 -3.91
CA VAL A 149 -6.17 7.71 -2.79
C VAL A 149 -6.46 8.95 -1.96
N ASP A 150 -7.00 8.76 -0.77
CA ASP A 150 -7.25 9.83 0.18
C ASP A 150 -5.98 10.16 0.97
N LEU A 151 -5.16 11.05 0.43
CA LEU A 151 -3.92 11.52 1.06
C LEU A 151 -4.17 12.20 2.42
N LYS A 152 -5.31 12.87 2.59
CA LYS A 152 -5.71 13.48 3.87
C LYS A 152 -5.75 12.35 4.91
N ASN A 153 -6.53 11.29 4.68
CA ASN A 153 -6.65 10.16 5.63
C ASN A 153 -5.52 9.10 5.58
N SER A 154 -4.48 9.33 4.76
CA SER A 154 -3.31 8.46 4.65
C SER A 154 -2.31 8.69 5.79
N LYS A 155 -1.44 7.71 6.05
CA LYS A 155 -0.46 7.80 7.14
C LYS A 155 0.95 7.51 6.68
N MET A 156 1.88 8.22 7.28
CA MET A 156 3.32 7.97 7.21
C MET A 156 3.80 7.58 8.61
N ILE A 157 4.47 6.43 8.73
CA ILE A 157 4.97 5.89 10.00
C ILE A 157 6.46 5.60 9.84
N ALA A 158 7.31 6.33 10.58
CA ALA A 158 8.73 6.02 10.66
C ALA A 158 8.94 4.66 11.36
N LEU A 159 9.78 3.82 10.77
CA LEU A 159 10.07 2.47 11.27
C LEU A 159 11.37 2.40 12.08
N LEU A 160 12.21 3.45 12.01
CA LEU A 160 13.41 3.53 12.83
C LEU A 160 13.05 3.41 14.33
N GLU A 161 13.75 2.54 15.04
CA GLU A 161 13.51 2.22 16.46
C GLU A 161 12.08 1.74 16.76
N SER A 162 11.41 1.17 15.76
CA SER A 162 10.12 0.50 15.94
C SER A 162 10.32 -0.98 16.25
N SER A 163 9.34 -1.58 16.91
CA SER A 163 9.32 -3.03 17.14
C SER A 163 8.04 -3.65 16.59
N VAL A 164 8.18 -4.81 15.95
CA VAL A 164 7.06 -5.55 15.39
C VAL A 164 6.88 -6.88 16.10
N LYS A 165 5.65 -7.13 16.57
CA LYS A 165 5.27 -8.35 17.28
C LYS A 165 4.08 -9.01 16.61
N LEU A 166 4.04 -10.34 16.71
CA LEU A 166 2.90 -11.13 16.29
C LEU A 166 1.64 -10.72 17.08
N GLY A 167 0.53 -10.54 16.38
CA GLY A 167 -0.78 -10.23 16.96
C GLY A 167 -1.68 -11.46 17.03
N ARG A 168 -2.98 -11.22 17.20
CA ARG A 168 -4.00 -12.29 17.21
C ARG A 168 -4.50 -12.56 15.79
N ASN A 169 -5.00 -13.76 15.55
CA ASN A 169 -5.81 -14.01 14.38
C ASN A 169 -7.28 -13.80 14.76
N VAL A 170 -7.99 -12.94 14.02
CA VAL A 170 -9.37 -12.56 14.35
C VAL A 170 -10.25 -12.65 13.11
N LYS A 171 -11.52 -13.00 13.31
CA LYS A 171 -12.56 -12.86 12.29
C LYS A 171 -13.26 -11.53 12.52
N SER A 172 -13.26 -10.63 11.54
CA SER A 172 -13.93 -9.34 11.64
C SER A 172 -15.45 -9.49 11.52
N ALA A 173 -16.19 -8.41 11.82
CA ALA A 173 -17.65 -8.39 11.79
C ALA A 173 -18.24 -8.70 10.39
N ASP A 174 -17.47 -8.45 9.33
CA ASP A 174 -17.77 -8.83 7.94
C ASP A 174 -17.50 -10.32 7.64
N GLY A 175 -17.14 -11.11 8.65
CA GLY A 175 -16.81 -12.52 8.50
C GLY A 175 -15.43 -12.79 7.87
N LYS A 176 -14.64 -11.76 7.54
CA LYS A 176 -13.33 -11.95 6.91
C LYS A 176 -12.27 -12.25 7.96
N PHE A 177 -11.32 -13.11 7.60
CA PHE A 177 -10.17 -13.40 8.44
C PHE A 177 -9.16 -12.25 8.40
N LYS A 178 -8.53 -11.96 9.53
CA LYS A 178 -7.52 -10.92 9.72
C LYS A 178 -6.40 -11.47 10.59
N CYS A 179 -5.20 -11.52 10.05
CA CYS A 179 -4.00 -11.96 10.76
C CYS A 179 -3.29 -10.72 11.34
N GLU A 180 -3.52 -10.41 12.61
CA GLU A 180 -3.02 -9.18 13.24
C GLU A 180 -1.50 -9.24 13.50
N PHE A 181 -0.87 -8.07 13.47
CA PHE A 181 0.46 -7.82 14.01
C PHE A 181 0.50 -6.41 14.61
N ILE A 182 1.44 -6.20 15.54
CA ILE A 182 1.54 -4.97 16.31
C ILE A 182 2.86 -4.28 15.96
N LEU A 183 2.77 -3.08 15.40
CA LEU A 183 3.90 -2.20 15.15
C LEU A 183 3.93 -1.14 16.26
N SER A 184 4.97 -1.15 17.10
CA SER A 184 5.15 -0.17 18.18
C SER A 184 6.27 0.77 17.80
N THR A 185 5.95 2.05 17.61
CA THR A 185 6.93 3.13 17.48
C THR A 185 7.22 3.73 18.86
N GLN A 186 8.20 4.62 18.95
CA GLN A 186 8.49 5.36 20.19
C GLN A 186 7.27 6.10 20.76
N LYS A 187 6.40 6.61 19.88
CA LYS A 187 5.27 7.45 20.28
C LYS A 187 4.00 6.65 20.53
N ARG A 188 3.79 5.54 19.81
CA ARG A 188 2.51 4.81 19.88
C ARG A 188 2.56 3.40 19.31
N ARG A 189 1.47 2.69 19.59
CA ARG A 189 1.23 1.34 19.11
C ARG A 189 0.16 1.31 18.01
N HIS A 190 0.50 0.66 16.91
CA HIS A 190 -0.37 0.37 15.77
C HIS A 190 -0.77 -1.10 15.78
N ILE A 191 -2.06 -1.35 15.50
CA ILE A 191 -2.54 -2.71 15.25
C ILE A 191 -2.87 -2.79 13.77
N LEU A 192 -2.07 -3.59 13.06
CA LEU A 192 -2.18 -3.86 11.64
C LEU A 192 -2.66 -5.30 11.46
N ALA A 193 -3.21 -5.63 10.30
CA ALA A 193 -3.51 -7.01 9.92
C ALA A 193 -3.35 -7.22 8.41
N ALA A 194 -3.05 -8.45 8.02
CA ALA A 194 -3.10 -8.91 6.64
C ALA A 194 -4.32 -9.81 6.41
N ALA A 195 -4.61 -10.14 5.14
CA ALA A 195 -5.71 -11.02 4.76
C ALA A 195 -5.48 -12.48 5.19
N ASP A 196 -4.22 -12.90 5.24
CA ASP A 196 -3.80 -14.26 5.59
C ASP A 196 -2.49 -14.24 6.40
N ALA A 197 -2.10 -15.42 6.90
CA ALA A 197 -0.94 -15.57 7.77
C ALA A 197 0.39 -15.39 7.03
N VAL A 198 0.47 -15.81 5.77
CA VAL A 198 1.67 -15.71 4.94
C VAL A 198 2.00 -14.24 4.69
N ALA A 199 1.00 -13.46 4.26
CA ALA A 199 1.14 -12.02 4.08
C ALA A 199 1.50 -11.31 5.38
N ARG A 200 0.90 -11.69 6.51
CA ARG A 200 1.27 -11.15 7.83
C ARG A 200 2.75 -11.41 8.15
N ASP A 201 3.19 -12.66 8.01
CA ASP A 201 4.55 -13.05 8.36
C ASP A 201 5.58 -12.37 7.43
N PHE A 202 5.27 -12.26 6.14
CA PHE A 202 6.02 -11.45 5.19
C PHE A 202 6.18 -9.99 5.66
N TRP A 203 5.09 -9.34 6.07
CA TRP A 203 5.16 -7.98 6.61
C TRP A 203 6.00 -7.89 7.89
N ILE A 204 5.82 -8.81 8.83
CA ILE A 204 6.57 -8.83 10.09
C ILE A 204 8.06 -8.99 9.84
N GLU A 205 8.46 -9.96 9.01
CA GLU A 205 9.87 -10.25 8.73
C GLU A 205 10.56 -9.07 8.06
N ASN A 206 9.90 -8.44 7.10
CA ASN A 206 10.47 -7.28 6.43
C ASN A 206 10.56 -6.05 7.33
N MET A 207 9.54 -5.75 8.13
CA MET A 207 9.60 -4.62 9.07
C MET A 207 10.65 -4.83 10.18
N LYS A 208 10.87 -6.07 10.63
CA LYS A 208 11.93 -6.39 11.61
C LYS A 208 13.35 -6.16 11.10
N LYS A 209 13.55 -6.17 9.77
CA LYS A 209 14.86 -5.84 9.16
C LYS A 209 15.11 -4.33 9.10
N LEU A 210 14.10 -3.52 9.40
CA LEU A 210 14.08 -2.08 9.17
C LEU A 210 14.02 -1.22 10.43
N GLY A 211 13.57 -1.78 11.55
CA GLY A 211 13.49 -1.13 12.86
C GLY A 211 14.55 -1.65 13.79
#